data_AF-A0A258D1J1-F1
#
_entry.id   AF-A0A258D1J1-F1
#
_cell.length_a   1.000
_cell.length_b   1.000
_cell.length_c   1.000
_cell.angle_alpha   90.00
_cell.angle_beta   90.00
_cell.angle_gamma   90.00
#
_symmetry.space_group_name_H-M   'P 1'
#
loop_
_entity.id
_entity.type
_entity.pdbx_description
1 polymer ?
#
loop_
_entity_poly.entity_id
_entity_poly.type
_entity_poly.pdbx_seq_one_letter_code
_entity_poly.pdbx_strand_id
1 'polypeptide(L)'
;MPKKVIDIVSARRSAEWVRDYVERLYLTFKASNDELMRYAAYNKPGEVPYPAEFVRIGIGIPYSGQMRCGHDPHIYARLVADLRTDETGKLIWTDVPPPDLPEEFQRN
;
A
#
# COMPACT_ATOMS: atom_id res chain seq x y z
N MET A 1 -10.22 8.12 14.38
CA MET A 1 -8.82 8.14 14.88
C MET A 1 -7.93 8.83 13.85
N PRO A 2 -6.91 9.61 14.25
CA PRO A 2 -5.98 10.23 13.30
C PRO A 2 -5.22 9.14 12.52
N LYS A 3 -5.08 9.32 11.21
CA LYS A 3 -4.26 8.42 10.38
C LYS A 3 -2.79 8.61 10.77
N LYS A 4 -2.15 7.56 11.28
CA LYS A 4 -0.72 7.58 11.63
C LYS A 4 0.10 7.17 10.41
N VAL A 5 1.09 8.00 10.04
CA VAL A 5 2.10 7.60 9.06
C VAL A 5 3.02 6.59 9.73
N ILE A 6 3.14 5.40 9.14
CA ILE A 6 3.98 4.31 9.68
C ILE A 6 5.35 4.25 9.00
N ASP A 7 5.47 4.70 7.75
CA ASP A 7 6.74 4.75 7.02
C ASP A 7 6.66 5.66 5.77
N ILE A 8 7.81 6.04 5.22
CA ILE A 8 8.00 6.77 3.96
C ILE A 8 9.03 6.02 3.11
N VAL A 9 8.62 5.54 1.93
CA VAL A 9 9.49 4.80 1.01
C VAL A 9 9.81 5.60 -0.26
N SER A 10 10.94 5.30 -0.89
CA SER A 10 11.36 5.96 -2.13
C SER A 10 10.43 5.62 -3.30
N ALA A 11 10.00 6.64 -4.05
CA ALA A 11 9.23 6.48 -5.29
C ALA A 11 9.97 5.73 -6.41
N ARG A 12 11.27 5.43 -6.25
CA ARG A 12 12.04 4.59 -7.17
C ARG A 12 11.73 3.10 -7.02
N ARG A 13 11.01 2.71 -5.97
CA ARG A 13 10.55 1.33 -5.77
C ARG A 13 9.34 1.06 -6.67
N SER A 14 9.32 -0.12 -7.29
CA SER A 14 8.16 -0.59 -8.05
C SER A 14 6.95 -0.78 -7.15
N ALA A 15 5.75 -0.64 -7.71
CA ALA A 15 4.50 -0.85 -6.97
C ALA A 15 4.39 -2.26 -6.38
N GLU A 16 4.86 -3.29 -7.09
CA GLU A 16 4.91 -4.68 -6.59
C GLU A 16 5.78 -4.80 -5.33
N TRP A 17 6.98 -4.21 -5.35
CA TRP A 17 7.82 -4.16 -4.15
C TRP A 17 7.13 -3.48 -2.97
N VAL A 18 6.38 -2.39 -3.23
CA VAL A 18 5.61 -1.70 -2.17
C VAL A 18 4.47 -2.59 -1.67
N ARG A 19 3.82 -3.36 -2.54
CA ARG A 19 2.80 -4.36 -2.15
C ARG A 19 3.38 -5.36 -1.16
N ASP A 20 4.47 -6.01 -1.53
CA ASP A 20 5.15 -7.00 -0.68
C ASP A 20 5.63 -6.38 0.64
N TYR A 21 6.11 -5.13 0.59
CA TYR A 21 6.53 -4.38 1.77
C TYR A 21 5.38 -4.08 2.73
N VAL A 22 4.24 -3.66 2.20
CA VAL A 22 3.04 -3.35 2.99
C VAL A 22 2.47 -4.62 3.64
N GLU A 23 2.47 -5.75 2.92
CA GLU A 23 2.11 -7.05 3.50
C GLU A 23 3.06 -7.44 4.63
N ARG A 24 4.37 -7.27 4.41
CA ARG A 24 5.37 -7.53 5.45
C ARG A 24 5.12 -6.67 6.69
N LEU A 25 4.85 -5.37 6.52
CA LEU A 25 4.50 -4.48 7.61
C LEU A 25 3.25 -4.96 8.35
N TYR A 26 2.18 -5.31 7.64
CA TYR A 26 0.96 -5.86 8.25
C TYR A 26 1.25 -7.10 9.11
N LEU A 27 2.02 -8.04 8.55
CA LEU A 27 2.43 -9.25 9.27
C LEU A 27 3.25 -8.92 10.52
N THR A 28 4.15 -7.94 10.48
CA THR A 28 4.93 -7.56 11.68
C THR A 28 4.07 -7.04 12.83
N PHE A 29 2.87 -6.51 12.55
CA PHE A 29 1.94 -6.05 13.58
C PHE A 29 1.02 -7.16 14.13
N LYS A 30 0.85 -8.27 13.41
CA LYS A 30 -0.22 -9.25 13.70
C LYS A 30 0.25 -10.70 13.85
N ALA A 31 1.33 -11.08 13.18
CA ALA A 31 1.84 -12.43 13.16
C ALA A 31 2.82 -12.67 14.32
N SER A 32 2.75 -13.86 14.92
CA SER A 32 3.78 -14.42 15.79
C SER A 32 5.08 -14.69 15.02
N ASN A 33 6.18 -14.91 15.73
CA ASN A 33 7.47 -15.25 15.09
C ASN A 33 7.38 -16.53 14.23
N ASP A 34 6.64 -17.55 14.68
CA ASP A 34 6.45 -18.80 13.93
C ASP A 34 5.65 -18.58 12.63
N GLU A 35 4.65 -17.69 12.66
CA GLU A 35 3.92 -17.27 11.47
C GLU A 35 4.80 -16.45 10.53
N LEU A 36 5.59 -15.49 11.04
CA LEU A 36 6.54 -14.73 10.25
C LEU A 36 7.57 -15.62 9.54
N MET A 37 8.02 -16.69 10.21
CA MET A 37 8.90 -17.69 9.59
C MET A 37 8.19 -18.45 8.46
N ARG A 38 6.92 -18.84 8.64
CA ARG A 38 6.12 -19.51 7.59
C ARG A 38 5.89 -18.61 6.38
N TYR A 39 5.59 -17.33 6.60
CA TYR A 39 5.41 -16.37 5.49
C TYR A 39 6.73 -16.03 4.78
N ALA A 40 7.87 -16.10 5.48
CA ALA A 40 9.19 -15.86 4.89
C ALA A 40 9.82 -17.11 4.23
N ALA A 41 9.14 -18.26 4.22
CA ALA A 41 9.69 -19.50 3.70
C ALA A 41 9.98 -19.39 2.19
N TYR A 42 11.19 -19.77 1.79
CA TYR A 42 11.60 -19.76 0.37
C TYR A 42 10.79 -20.76 -0.47
N ASN A 43 10.63 -21.99 0.05
CA ASN A 43 9.87 -23.03 -0.62
C ASN A 43 8.44 -23.05 -0.08
N LYS A 44 7.49 -22.50 -0.86
CA LYS A 44 6.06 -22.38 -0.53
C LYS A 44 5.81 -21.44 0.67
N PRO A 45 5.99 -20.13 0.48
CA PRO A 45 5.61 -19.16 1.50
C PRO A 45 4.13 -19.34 1.87
N GLY A 46 3.81 -19.16 3.15
CA GLY A 46 2.42 -19.09 3.58
C GLY A 46 1.68 -17.93 2.88
N GLU A 47 0.37 -18.08 2.69
CA GLU A 47 -0.46 -17.02 2.12
C GLU A 47 -0.77 -15.95 3.16
N VAL A 48 -0.57 -14.69 2.82
CA VAL A 48 -0.90 -13.55 3.69
C VAL A 48 -2.44 -13.48 3.84
N PRO A 49 -3.01 -13.54 5.07
CA PRO A 49 -4.46 -13.62 5.25
C PRO A 49 -5.25 -12.42 4.72
N TYR A 50 -4.61 -11.25 4.65
CA TYR A 50 -5.18 -10.01 4.13
C TYR A 50 -4.15 -9.35 3.20
N PRO A 51 -4.00 -9.87 1.97
CA PRO A 51 -2.97 -9.42 1.05
C PRO A 51 -3.17 -7.94 0.70
N ALA A 52 -2.10 -7.29 0.28
CA ALA A 52 -2.17 -5.92 -0.18
C ALA A 52 -2.74 -5.90 -1.61
N GLU A 53 -3.82 -5.15 -1.80
CA GLU A 53 -4.50 -5.03 -3.09
C GLU A 53 -4.42 -3.61 -3.61
N PHE A 54 -4.12 -3.47 -4.90
CA PHE A 54 -4.23 -2.18 -5.59
C PHE A 54 -5.68 -1.72 -5.59
N VAL A 55 -5.88 -0.43 -5.31
CA VAL A 55 -7.19 0.20 -5.44
C VAL A 55 -7.63 0.10 -6.90
N ARG A 56 -8.89 -0.25 -7.15
CA ARG A 56 -9.44 -0.33 -8.49
C ARG A 56 -10.10 0.98 -8.90
N ILE A 57 -9.90 1.39 -10.15
CA ILE A 57 -10.50 2.58 -10.78
C ILE A 57 -11.35 2.17 -11.99
N GLY A 58 -12.36 2.97 -12.34
CA GLY A 58 -13.27 2.69 -13.45
C GLY A 58 -13.93 1.30 -13.34
N ILE A 59 -13.94 0.55 -14.43
CA ILE A 59 -14.46 -0.83 -14.53
C ILE A 59 -13.45 -1.86 -13.94
N GLY A 60 -12.90 -1.58 -12.76
CA GLY A 60 -12.10 -2.55 -12.01
C GLY A 60 -10.61 -2.60 -12.34
N ILE A 61 -10.07 -1.59 -13.04
CA ILE A 61 -8.65 -1.53 -13.43
C ILE A 61 -7.79 -1.25 -12.18
N PRO A 62 -6.77 -2.06 -11.87
CA PRO A 62 -5.90 -1.82 -10.72
C PRO A 62 -5.05 -0.56 -10.92
N TYR A 63 -5.08 0.36 -9.94
CA TYR A 63 -4.24 1.55 -9.89
C TYR A 63 -3.03 1.33 -8.98
N SER A 64 -1.85 1.24 -9.58
CA SER A 64 -0.59 0.99 -8.86
C SER A 64 -0.15 2.11 -7.90
N GLY A 65 -0.75 3.29 -8.01
CA GLY A 65 -0.45 4.41 -7.12
C GLY A 65 -1.14 4.34 -5.77
N GLN A 66 -2.05 3.40 -5.53
CA GLN A 66 -2.73 3.25 -4.24
C GLN A 66 -3.00 1.77 -3.93
N MET A 67 -2.83 1.38 -2.67
CA MET A 67 -3.15 0.02 -2.23
C MET A 67 -3.65 0.00 -0.79
N ARG A 68 -4.38 -1.06 -0.46
CA ARG A 68 -4.94 -1.33 0.87
C ARG A 68 -4.48 -2.72 1.31
N CYS A 69 -4.17 -2.87 2.59
CA CYS A 69 -3.77 -4.15 3.18
C CYS A 69 -4.34 -4.25 4.59
N GLY A 70 -4.69 -5.47 4.99
CA GLY A 70 -5.19 -5.72 6.33
C GLY A 70 -6.64 -5.28 6.55
N HIS A 71 -7.24 -5.91 7.55
CA HIS A 71 -8.55 -5.53 8.08
C HIS A 71 -8.39 -4.71 9.38
N ASP A 72 -7.48 -5.14 10.26
CA ASP A 72 -7.07 -4.43 11.47
C ASP A 72 -5.62 -4.85 11.83
N PRO A 73 -4.61 -3.95 11.78
CA PRO A 73 -4.71 -2.57 11.32
C PRO A 73 -5.01 -2.52 9.81
N HIS A 74 -5.74 -1.49 9.40
CA HIS A 74 -5.89 -1.17 7.98
C HIS A 74 -4.72 -0.30 7.54
N ILE A 75 -3.85 -0.84 6.69
CA ILE A 75 -2.71 -0.13 6.11
C ILE A 75 -3.11 0.40 4.73
N TYR A 76 -2.86 1.67 4.49
CA TYR A 76 -3.07 2.33 3.21
C TYR A 76 -1.76 2.94 2.74
N ALA A 77 -1.30 2.52 1.56
CA ALA A 77 -0.13 3.10 0.91
C ALA A 77 -0.55 3.84 -0.35
N ARG A 78 0.10 4.97 -0.62
CA ARG A 78 -0.16 5.80 -1.80
C ARG A 78 1.12 6.44 -2.31
N LEU A 79 1.18 6.60 -3.62
CA LEU A 79 2.14 7.43 -4.31
C LEU A 79 1.70 8.89 -4.23
N VAL A 80 2.64 9.75 -3.86
CA VAL A 80 2.41 11.20 -3.70
C VAL A 80 3.54 11.97 -4.37
N ALA A 81 3.25 13.19 -4.79
CA ALA A 81 4.22 14.15 -5.31
C ALA A 81 4.55 15.22 -4.25
N ASP A 82 5.67 15.90 -4.42
CA ASP A 82 6.10 17.04 -3.59
C ASP A 82 6.10 16.76 -2.07
N LEU A 83 6.40 15.51 -1.68
CA LEU A 83 6.43 15.12 -0.27
C LEU A 83 7.54 15.89 0.48
N ARG A 84 7.12 16.66 1.49
CA ARG A 84 8.01 17.45 2.35
C ARG A 84 7.39 17.61 3.74
N THR A 85 8.16 18.17 4.67
CA THR A 85 7.67 18.62 5.97
C THR A 85 7.44 20.12 5.96
N ASP A 86 6.46 20.59 6.73
CA ASP A 86 6.37 22.01 7.10
C ASP A 86 7.29 22.35 8.29
N GLU A 87 7.23 23.60 8.74
CA GLU A 87 8.00 24.15 9.87
C GLU A 87 7.66 23.49 11.22
N THR A 88 6.54 22.78 11.32
CA THR A 88 6.14 22.01 12.51
C THR A 88 6.57 20.53 12.43
N GLY A 89 7.19 20.12 11.32
CA GLY A 89 7.53 18.72 11.05
C GLY A 89 6.35 17.89 10.52
N LYS A 90 5.21 18.52 10.20
CA LYS A 90 4.05 17.83 9.64
C LYS A 90 4.27 17.56 8.15
N LEU A 91 3.94 16.34 7.73
CA LEU A 91 4.03 15.94 6.33
C LEU A 91 2.96 16.65 5.48
N ILE A 92 3.39 17.17 4.35
CA ILE A 92 2.57 17.78 3.30
C ILE A 92 3.00 17.19 1.95
N TRP A 93 2.03 16.96 1.07
CA TRP A 93 2.26 16.35 -0.24
C TRP A 93 1.09 16.69 -1.18
N THR A 94 1.30 16.45 -2.46
CA THR A 94 0.30 16.50 -3.52
C THR A 94 -0.13 15.06 -3.84
N ASP A 95 -1.43 14.77 -3.86
CA ASP A 95 -1.91 13.45 -4.28
C ASP A 95 -1.70 13.27 -5.79
N VAL A 96 -1.14 12.13 -6.19
CA VAL A 96 -1.03 11.77 -7.61
C VAL A 96 -2.37 11.16 -8.05
N PRO A 97 -3.13 11.83 -8.93
CA PRO A 97 -4.41 11.31 -9.38
C PRO A 97 -4.19 10.00 -10.15
N PRO A 98 -5.17 9.09 -10.13
CA PRO A 98 -5.17 7.99 -11.08
C PRO A 98 -5.11 8.52 -12.52
N PRO A 99 -4.55 7.75 -13.46
CA PRO A 99 -4.53 8.15 -14.86
C PRO A 99 -5.95 8.38 -15.38
N ASP A 100 -6.11 9.37 -16.25
CA ASP A 100 -7.37 9.57 -16.96
C ASP A 100 -7.68 8.31 -17.78
N LEU A 101 -8.80 7.69 -17.47
CA LEU A 101 -9.28 6.53 -18.21
C LEU A 101 -10.03 7.00 -19.46
N PRO A 102 -9.96 6.30 -20.61
CA PRO A 102 -10.85 6.55 -21.73
C PRO A 102 -12.33 6.45 -21.30
N GLU A 103 -13.23 7.21 -21.93
CA GLU A 103 -14.67 7.28 -21.56
C GLU A 103 -15.33 5.90 -21.46
N GLU A 104 -14.93 4.94 -22.29
CA GLU A 104 -15.42 3.55 -22.26
C GLU A 104 -15.15 2.81 -20.94
N PHE A 105 -14.17 3.27 -20.15
CA PHE A 105 -13.80 2.71 -18.84
C PHE A 105 -14.28 3.57 -17.66
N GLN A 106 -14.93 4.72 -17.93
CA GLN A 106 -15.38 5.67 -16.90
C GLN A 106 -16.83 5.39 -16.41
N ARG A 107 -17.58 4.46 -17.03
CA ARG A 107 -18.99 4.23 -16.69
C ARG A 107 -19.17 3.34 -15.46
N ASN A 108 -19.81 3.89 -14.43
CA ASN A 108 -20.79 3.21 -13.58
C ASN A 108 -22.02 4.11 -13.47
#